data_AF-A0A518DZR6-F1
#
_entry.id   AF-A0A518DZR6-F1
#
_cell.length_a   1.000
_cell.length_b   1.000
_cell.length_c   1.000
_cell.angle_alpha   90.00
_cell.angle_beta   90.00
_cell.angle_gamma   90.00
#
_symmetry.space_group_name_H-M   'P 1'
#
loop_
_entity.id
_entity.type
_entity.pdbx_description
1 polymer ?
#
loop_
_entity_poly.entity_id
_entity_poly.type
_entity_poly.pdbx_seq_one_letter_code
_entity_poly.pdbx_strand_id
1 'polypeptide(L)'
;MMTRIRNNDRVVFYDAELASQMWQRIHPFVPVLEEHTACGVDSNLRIYRYFPGQQFKRHKDGAVTNEAGQTSKLSYLIYLNEDCVGGSTRFRDYRDADGAREKVEFIVSPVTGTALLFRHERWHEGAPVTEGAKYVLRTDVFYTTGCE
;
A
#
# COMPACT_ATOMS: atom_id res chain seq x y z
N MET A 1 -11.46 17.54 -15.53
CA MET A 1 -11.61 16.20 -16.15
C MET A 1 -10.93 15.18 -15.23
N MET A 2 -11.67 14.55 -14.31
CA MET A 2 -11.10 13.53 -13.43
C MET A 2 -10.94 12.24 -14.23
N THR A 3 -9.73 11.94 -14.68
CA THR A 3 -9.37 10.57 -15.03
C THR A 3 -9.43 9.77 -13.72
N ARG A 4 -10.61 9.25 -13.36
CA ARG A 4 -10.83 8.51 -12.11
C ARG A 4 -9.96 7.25 -12.13
N ILE A 5 -8.75 7.40 -11.62
CA ILE A 5 -7.74 6.35 -11.46
C ILE A 5 -8.28 5.25 -10.53
N ARG A 6 -9.23 5.60 -9.67
CA ARG A 6 -9.97 4.68 -8.80
C ARG A 6 -11.45 4.97 -8.83
N ASN A 7 -12.25 3.95 -8.52
CA ASN A 7 -13.70 4.04 -8.36
C ASN A 7 -14.21 3.30 -7.10
N ASN A 8 -13.33 3.08 -6.12
CA ASN A 8 -13.66 2.43 -4.85
C ASN A 8 -14.14 3.42 -3.77
N ASP A 9 -14.83 2.90 -2.76
CA ASP A 9 -15.23 3.68 -1.59
C ASP A 9 -14.06 3.81 -0.61
N ARG A 10 -14.04 4.92 0.13
CA ARG A 10 -12.98 5.22 1.09
C ARG A 10 -13.51 6.00 2.29
N VAL A 11 -13.14 5.54 3.49
CA VAL A 11 -13.22 6.33 4.72
C VAL A 11 -11.80 6.63 5.18
N VAL A 12 -11.59 7.84 5.70
CA VAL A 12 -10.34 8.26 6.34
C VAL A 12 -10.69 8.62 7.77
N PHE A 13 -9.90 8.16 8.71
CA PHE A 13 -10.06 8.48 10.12
C PHE A 13 -8.70 8.56 10.80
N TYR A 14 -8.65 9.30 11.90
CA TYR A 14 -7.44 9.44 12.70
C TYR A 14 -7.50 8.47 13.88
N ASP A 15 -6.45 7.67 14.05
CA ASP A 15 -6.30 6.77 15.20
C ASP A 15 -4.81 6.55 15.52
N ALA A 16 -4.29 7.32 16.48
CA ALA A 16 -2.89 7.26 16.88
C ALA A 16 -2.56 5.99 17.69
N GLU A 17 -3.53 5.46 18.44
CA GLU A 17 -3.32 4.27 19.25
C GLU A 17 -3.18 3.04 18.34
N LEU A 18 -4.09 2.88 17.39
CA LEU A 18 -4.02 1.80 16.41
C LEU A 18 -2.76 1.92 15.54
N ALA A 19 -2.38 3.13 15.10
CA ALA A 19 -1.14 3.33 14.35
C ALA A 19 0.11 2.93 15.14
N SER A 20 0.15 3.25 16.45
CA SER A 20 1.23 2.81 17.34
C SER A 20 1.30 1.28 17.47
N GLN A 21 0.15 0.62 17.68
CA GLN A 21 0.08 -0.84 17.73
C GLN A 21 0.51 -1.48 16.40
N MET A 22 0.09 -0.90 15.27
CA MET A 22 0.49 -1.33 13.94
C MET A 22 2.00 -1.20 13.74
N TRP A 23 2.61 -0.08 14.16
CA TRP A 23 4.05 0.14 14.11
C TRP A 23 4.83 -0.90 14.92
N GLN A 24 4.42 -1.16 16.17
CA GLN A 24 5.04 -2.15 17.03
C GLN A 24 5.09 -3.56 16.41
N ARG A 25 4.11 -3.91 15.57
CA ARG A 25 4.09 -5.21 14.89
C ARG A 25 5.01 -5.27 13.69
N ILE A 26 5.14 -4.18 12.93
CA ILE A 26 5.88 -4.21 11.66
C ILE A 26 7.33 -3.76 11.78
N HIS A 27 7.69 -2.94 12.78
CA HIS A 27 9.02 -2.33 12.85
C HIS A 27 10.20 -3.32 12.73
N PRO A 28 10.14 -4.59 13.22
CA PRO A 28 11.24 -5.53 13.06
C PRO A 28 11.44 -6.00 11.61
N PHE A 29 10.43 -5.84 10.76
CA PHE A 29 10.40 -6.29 9.37
C PHE A 29 10.61 -5.15 8.35
N VAL A 30 10.61 -3.90 8.82
CA VAL A 30 10.76 -2.74 7.94
C VAL A 30 12.24 -2.43 7.72
N PRO A 31 12.72 -2.39 6.46
CA PRO A 31 14.13 -2.14 6.18
C PRO A 31 14.47 -0.65 6.32
N VAL A 32 15.75 -0.38 6.59
CA VAL A 32 16.39 0.90 6.28
C VAL A 32 16.37 1.08 4.76
N LEU A 33 15.97 2.26 4.29
CA LEU A 33 15.89 2.59 2.87
C LEU A 33 16.88 3.72 2.58
N GLU A 34 17.89 3.40 1.77
CA GLU A 34 19.04 4.29 1.58
C GLU A 34 19.63 4.70 2.95
N GLU A 35 19.70 5.99 3.25
CA GLU A 35 20.17 6.54 4.52
C GLU A 35 19.02 6.88 5.50
N HIS A 36 17.82 6.37 5.24
CA HIS A 36 16.63 6.69 6.03
C HIS A 36 16.15 5.50 6.84
N THR A 37 15.86 5.76 8.11
CA THR A 37 15.33 4.77 9.04
C THR A 37 13.83 4.97 9.19
N ALA A 38 13.08 3.86 9.20
CA ALA A 38 11.65 3.88 9.47
C ALA A 38 11.39 4.31 10.92
N CYS A 39 10.50 5.27 11.14
CA CYS A 39 10.30 5.90 12.44
C CYS A 39 8.85 5.88 12.94
N GLY A 40 7.90 5.37 12.17
CA GLY A 40 6.51 5.27 12.59
C GLY A 40 5.53 4.99 11.46
N VAL A 41 4.26 4.91 11.82
CA VAL A 41 3.12 4.73 10.92
C VAL A 41 2.25 5.99 10.95
N ASP A 42 1.69 6.39 9.81
CA ASP A 42 0.73 7.51 9.74
C ASP A 42 -0.56 7.18 10.50
N SER A 43 -0.94 8.06 11.44
CA SER A 43 -2.18 7.95 12.20
C SER A 43 -3.44 8.23 11.36
N ASN A 44 -3.29 8.77 10.15
CA ASN A 44 -4.39 8.97 9.21
C ASN A 44 -4.70 7.68 8.41
N LEU A 45 -5.38 6.75 9.08
CA LEU A 45 -5.76 5.46 8.54
C LEU A 45 -6.88 5.59 7.50
N ARG A 46 -6.90 4.63 6.57
CA ARG A 46 -7.84 4.61 5.44
C ARG A 46 -8.42 3.22 5.33
N ILE A 47 -9.74 3.11 5.25
CA ILE A 47 -10.40 1.86 4.87
C ILE A 47 -10.93 2.02 3.45
N TYR A 48 -10.61 1.06 2.60
CA TYR A 48 -11.12 0.95 1.25
C TYR A 48 -12.12 -0.19 1.16
N ARG A 49 -13.21 0.03 0.42
CA ARG A 49 -14.16 -1.01 0.02
C ARG A 49 -14.27 -1.05 -1.50
N TYR A 50 -14.19 -2.25 -2.05
CA TYR A 50 -14.35 -2.54 -3.47
C TYR A 50 -15.50 -3.53 -3.69
N PHE A 51 -16.50 -3.12 -4.44
CA PHE A 51 -17.56 -3.98 -5.00
C PHE A 51 -17.22 -4.46 -6.41
N PRO A 52 -18.01 -5.39 -6.99
CA PRO A 52 -17.79 -5.86 -8.34
C PRO A 52 -17.68 -4.70 -9.35
N GLY A 53 -16.66 -4.77 -10.21
CA GLY A 53 -16.31 -3.71 -11.17
C GLY A 53 -15.48 -2.55 -10.61
N GLN A 54 -15.31 -2.45 -9.29
CA GLN A 54 -14.43 -1.46 -8.67
C GLN A 54 -12.97 -1.91 -8.66
N GLN A 55 -12.07 -0.96 -8.85
CA GLN A 55 -10.64 -1.14 -8.97
C GLN A 55 -9.88 0.16 -8.60
N PHE A 56 -8.58 0.02 -8.42
CA PHE A 56 -7.65 1.16 -8.44
C PHE A 56 -6.64 0.89 -9.55
N LYS A 57 -6.79 1.58 -10.67
CA LYS A 57 -5.93 1.48 -11.85
C LYS A 57 -4.45 1.73 -11.49
N ARG A 58 -3.57 1.18 -12.31
CA ARG A 58 -2.11 1.27 -12.18
C ARG A 58 -1.62 2.68 -11.85
N HIS A 59 -0.90 2.80 -10.74
CA HIS A 59 -0.36 4.07 -10.23
C HIS A 59 0.89 3.85 -9.37
N LYS A 60 1.48 4.96 -8.93
CA LYS A 60 2.44 5.04 -7.82
C LYS A 60 1.78 5.80 -6.68
N ASP A 61 2.14 5.48 -5.46
CA ASP A 61 1.65 6.21 -4.30
C ASP A 61 2.41 7.54 -4.12
N GLY A 62 1.72 8.53 -3.57
CA GLY A 62 2.33 9.82 -3.22
C GLY A 62 2.92 9.77 -1.82
N ALA A 63 4.11 10.35 -1.66
CA ALA A 63 4.72 10.59 -0.36
C ALA A 63 4.03 11.75 0.36
N VAL A 64 4.02 11.69 1.68
CA VAL A 64 3.55 12.75 2.58
C VAL A 64 4.68 13.06 3.56
N THR A 65 4.95 14.33 3.80
CA THR A 65 5.87 14.78 4.85
C THR A 65 5.04 15.35 6.00
N ASN A 66 5.28 14.86 7.23
CA ASN A 66 4.59 15.38 8.41
C ASN A 66 5.30 16.61 8.99
N GLU A 67 4.71 17.23 10.01
CA GLU A 67 5.25 18.44 10.65
C GLU A 67 6.62 18.23 11.31
N ALA A 68 6.97 16.99 11.66
CA ALA A 68 8.28 16.61 12.19
C ALA A 68 9.35 16.39 11.08
N GLY A 69 9.02 16.69 9.82
CA GLY A 69 9.93 16.53 8.68
C GLY A 69 10.12 15.07 8.22
N GLN A 70 9.37 14.13 8.77
CA GLN A 70 9.44 12.71 8.39
C GLN A 70 8.63 12.49 7.12
N THR A 71 9.16 11.73 6.17
CA THR A 71 8.52 11.50 4.86
C THR A 71 8.12 10.04 4.71
N SER A 72 6.89 9.79 4.27
CA SER A 72 6.42 8.43 4.02
C SER A 72 7.05 7.83 2.77
N LYS A 73 7.51 6.57 2.86
CA LYS A 73 8.17 5.86 1.75
C LYS A 73 7.54 4.52 1.41
N LEU A 74 6.86 3.88 2.37
CA LEU A 74 6.17 2.61 2.16
C LEU A 74 4.66 2.78 2.33
N SER A 75 3.91 2.13 1.45
CA SER A 75 2.49 1.83 1.67
C SER A 75 2.38 0.59 2.52
N TYR A 76 1.50 0.63 3.52
CA TYR A 76 1.18 -0.47 4.40
C TYR A 76 -0.30 -0.81 4.26
N LEU A 77 -0.59 -1.96 3.63
CA LEU A 77 -1.93 -2.50 3.46
C LEU A 77 -2.14 -3.68 4.41
N ILE A 78 -3.35 -3.80 4.95
CA ILE A 78 -3.87 -5.00 5.63
C ILE A 78 -5.14 -5.41 4.92
N TYR A 79 -5.19 -6.66 4.44
CA TYR A 79 -6.41 -7.24 3.90
C TYR A 79 -7.35 -7.61 5.04
N LEU A 80 -8.54 -7.02 5.07
CA LEU A 80 -9.50 -7.19 6.17
C LEU A 80 -10.45 -8.36 5.94
N ASN A 81 -10.48 -8.91 4.72
CA ASN A 81 -11.25 -10.08 4.35
C ASN A 81 -10.66 -10.77 3.09
N GLU A 82 -11.21 -11.93 2.74
CA GLU A 82 -10.78 -12.75 1.59
C GLU A 82 -11.93 -13.41 0.81
N ASP A 83 -13.19 -13.15 1.20
CA ASP A 83 -14.41 -13.63 0.56
C ASP A 83 -14.78 -12.80 -0.69
N CYS A 84 -13.83 -12.65 -1.60
CA CYS A 84 -14.04 -11.97 -2.89
C CYS A 84 -13.29 -12.67 -4.03
N VAL A 85 -13.82 -12.56 -5.24
CA VAL A 85 -13.13 -13.01 -6.47
C VAL A 85 -12.51 -11.80 -7.16
N GLY A 86 -11.27 -11.96 -7.64
CA GLY A 86 -10.48 -10.87 -8.19
C GLY A 86 -9.81 -10.06 -7.08
N GLY A 87 -9.74 -8.73 -7.22
CA GLY A 87 -9.29 -7.86 -6.13
C GLY A 87 -7.81 -7.96 -5.75
N SER A 88 -6.96 -8.67 -6.48
CA SER A 88 -5.53 -8.78 -6.14
C SER A 88 -4.79 -7.44 -6.23
N THR A 89 -3.74 -7.28 -5.42
CA THR A 89 -2.77 -6.18 -5.61
C THR A 89 -1.73 -6.65 -6.62
N ARG A 90 -1.61 -5.98 -7.75
CA ARG A 90 -0.69 -6.37 -8.83
C ARG A 90 0.40 -5.34 -9.00
N PHE A 91 1.65 -5.77 -8.98
CA PHE A 91 2.84 -4.98 -9.27
C PHE A 91 3.32 -5.24 -10.69
N ARG A 92 3.95 -4.24 -11.31
CA ARG A 92 4.54 -4.36 -12.64
C ARG A 92 5.93 -3.81 -12.58
N ASP A 93 6.86 -4.62 -13.06
CA ASP A 93 8.25 -4.25 -13.24
C ASP A 93 8.72 -4.70 -14.61
N TYR A 94 9.98 -4.38 -14.92
CA TYR A 94 10.63 -4.83 -16.14
C TYR A 94 12.02 -5.36 -15.80
N ARG A 95 12.43 -6.42 -16.49
CA ARG A 95 13.80 -6.95 -16.43
C ARG A 95 14.37 -7.06 -17.83
N ASP A 96 15.67 -6.89 -17.96
CA ASP A 96 16.37 -7.17 -19.20
C ASP A 96 16.72 -8.67 -19.23
N ALA A 97 16.29 -9.36 -20.28
CA ALA A 97 16.56 -10.77 -20.53
C ALA A 97 16.76 -10.98 -22.03
N ASP A 98 17.84 -11.67 -22.40
CA ASP A 98 18.18 -12.01 -23.80
C ASP A 98 18.17 -10.82 -24.78
N GLY A 99 18.65 -9.66 -24.33
CA GLY A 99 18.70 -8.44 -25.15
C GLY A 99 17.34 -7.75 -25.36
N ALA A 100 16.28 -8.22 -24.68
CA ALA A 100 14.96 -7.63 -24.70
C ALA A 100 14.50 -7.20 -23.30
N ARG A 101 13.59 -6.22 -23.25
CA ARG A 101 12.99 -5.75 -21.99
C ARG A 101 11.67 -6.48 -21.75
N GLU A 102 11.69 -7.45 -20.85
CA GLU A 102 10.54 -8.26 -20.48
C GLU A 102 9.71 -7.60 -19.38
N LYS A 103 8.39 -7.68 -19.51
CA LYS A 103 7.45 -7.26 -18.45
C LYS A 103 7.32 -8.38 -17.42
N VAL A 104 7.47 -8.03 -16.14
CA VAL A 104 7.26 -8.93 -14.99
C VAL A 104 6.09 -8.43 -14.16
N GLU A 105 5.21 -9.33 -13.72
CA GLU A 105 4.14 -9.00 -12.79
C GLU A 105 4.24 -9.84 -11.52
N PHE A 106 4.06 -9.19 -10.38
CA PHE A 106 3.94 -9.83 -9.08
C PHE A 106 2.52 -9.63 -8.58
N ILE A 107 1.85 -10.70 -8.15
CA ILE A 107 0.44 -10.67 -7.77
C ILE A 107 0.33 -11.10 -6.32
N VAL A 108 -0.31 -10.27 -5.50
CA VAL A 108 -0.65 -10.56 -4.11
C VAL A 108 -2.16 -10.70 -4.01
N SER A 109 -2.63 -11.92 -3.75
CA SER A 109 -4.04 -12.19 -3.49
C SER A 109 -4.41 -11.75 -2.07
N PRO A 110 -5.63 -11.22 -1.85
CA PRO A 110 -6.10 -10.91 -0.50
C PRO A 110 -6.16 -12.19 0.35
N VAL A 111 -5.55 -12.14 1.53
CA VAL A 111 -5.67 -13.15 2.59
C VAL A 111 -5.89 -12.40 3.89
N THR A 112 -6.95 -12.73 4.61
CA THR A 112 -7.40 -11.97 5.79
C THR A 112 -6.30 -11.89 6.84
N GLY A 113 -6.04 -10.67 7.33
CA GLY A 113 -5.00 -10.41 8.34
C GLY A 113 -3.57 -10.29 7.77
N THR A 114 -3.35 -10.57 6.48
CA THR A 114 -2.04 -10.41 5.86
C THR A 114 -1.70 -8.94 5.67
N ALA A 115 -0.47 -8.57 6.06
CA ALA A 115 0.13 -7.28 5.82
C ALA A 115 0.95 -7.28 4.52
N LEU A 116 0.81 -6.24 3.71
CA LEU A 116 1.61 -6.00 2.51
C LEU A 116 2.27 -4.62 2.61
N LEU A 117 3.60 -4.61 2.63
CA LEU A 117 4.42 -3.40 2.61
C LEU A 117 5.17 -3.28 1.28
N PHE A 118 5.12 -2.10 0.67
CA PHE A 118 5.85 -1.84 -0.59
C PHE A 118 6.21 -0.38 -0.75
N ARG A 119 7.30 -0.09 -1.48
CA ARG A 119 7.75 1.28 -1.76
C ARG A 119 6.74 2.01 -2.63
N HIS A 120 6.45 3.27 -2.29
CA HIS A 120 5.52 4.14 -3.05
C HIS A 120 5.85 4.23 -4.54
N GLU A 121 7.13 4.14 -4.89
CA GLU A 121 7.65 4.20 -6.26
C GLU A 121 7.26 3.02 -7.14
N ARG A 122 6.77 1.92 -6.57
CA ARG A 122 6.43 0.70 -7.31
C ARG A 122 5.09 0.87 -8.03
N TRP A 123 5.08 0.55 -9.32
CA TRP A 123 3.87 0.56 -10.14
C TRP A 123 2.93 -0.56 -9.73
N HIS A 124 1.79 -0.20 -9.14
CA HIS A 124 0.84 -1.15 -8.60
C HIS A 124 -0.61 -0.77 -8.88
N GLU A 125 -1.51 -1.75 -8.81
CA GLU A 125 -2.95 -1.57 -8.98
C GLU A 125 -3.72 -2.49 -8.03
N GLY A 126 -4.92 -2.07 -7.64
CA GLY A 126 -5.93 -2.96 -7.09
C GLY A 126 -6.78 -3.48 -8.23
N ALA A 127 -6.59 -4.74 -8.60
CA ALA A 127 -7.32 -5.38 -9.69
C ALA A 127 -8.85 -5.34 -9.44
N PRO A 128 -9.67 -5.40 -10.50
CA PRO A 128 -11.11 -5.42 -10.35
C PRO A 128 -11.57 -6.56 -9.44
N VAL A 129 -12.49 -6.25 -8.51
CA VAL A 129 -13.32 -7.27 -7.87
C VAL A 129 -14.37 -7.72 -8.89
N THR A 130 -14.63 -9.02 -8.98
CA THR A 130 -15.65 -9.58 -9.86
C THR A 130 -16.84 -10.13 -9.10
N GLU A 131 -16.62 -10.61 -7.87
CA GLU A 131 -17.67 -11.14 -6.98
C GLU A 131 -17.34 -10.81 -5.52
N GLY A 132 -18.38 -10.69 -4.67
CA GLY A 132 -18.23 -10.32 -3.26
C GLY A 132 -17.80 -8.87 -3.05
N ALA A 133 -17.18 -8.59 -1.91
CA ALA A 133 -16.63 -7.28 -1.59
C ALA A 133 -15.23 -7.43 -0.99
N LYS A 134 -14.30 -6.54 -1.33
CA LYS A 134 -12.95 -6.50 -0.76
C LYS A 134 -12.80 -5.30 0.17
N TYR A 135 -12.23 -5.53 1.35
CA TYR A 135 -11.92 -4.52 2.35
C TYR A 135 -10.42 -4.49 2.64
N VAL A 136 -9.84 -3.29 2.67
CA VAL A 136 -8.42 -3.08 2.94
C VAL A 136 -8.25 -1.89 3.86
N LEU A 137 -7.50 -2.06 4.93
CA LEU A 137 -6.94 -0.94 5.67
C LEU A 137 -5.63 -0.53 5.00
N ARG A 138 -5.43 0.76 4.78
CA ARG A 138 -4.17 1.33 4.33
C ARG A 138 -3.72 2.45 5.26
N THR A 139 -2.43 2.46 5.52
CA THR A 139 -1.65 3.58 6.03
C THR A 139 -0.30 3.63 5.32
N ASP A 140 0.59 4.53 5.74
CA ASP A 140 1.93 4.67 5.19
C ASP A 140 2.96 4.65 6.33
N VAL A 141 4.20 4.22 6.03
CA VAL A 141 5.31 4.17 6.99
C VAL A 141 6.21 5.39 6.77
N PHE A 142 6.42 6.16 7.83
CA PHE A 142 7.29 7.33 7.86
C PHE A 142 8.76 6.93 8.02
N TYR A 143 9.61 7.71 7.36
CA TYR A 143 11.06 7.59 7.39
C TYR A 143 11.68 8.94 7.72
N THR A 144 12.82 8.90 8.40
CA THR A 144 13.65 10.07 8.71
C THR A 144 15.11 9.77 8.34
N THR A 145 15.88 10.80 7.98
CA THR A 145 17.34 10.69 7.89
C THR A 145 17.86 10.30 9.27
N GLY A 146 18.73 9.28 9.34
CA GLY A 146 19.17 8.69 10.61
C GLY A 146 19.54 9.74 11.66
N CYS A 147 19.07 9.55 12.91
CA CYS A 147 19.78 10.09 14.05
C CYS A 147 21.11 9.33 14.15
N GLU A 148 22.22 10.06 14.22
CA GLU A 148 23.40 9.57 14.94
C GLU A 148 23.07 9.39 16.43
#